data_AF-A0A7G1KF59-F1
#
_entry.id   AF-A0A7G1KF59-F1
#
_cell.length_a   1.000
_cell.length_b   1.000
_cell.length_c   1.000
_cell.angle_alpha   90.00
_cell.angle_beta   90.00
_cell.angle_gamma   90.00
#
_symmetry.space_group_name_H-M   'P 1'
#
loop_
_entity.id
_entity.type
_entity.pdbx_description
1 polymer ?
#
loop_
_entity_poly.entity_id
_entity_poly.type
_entity_poly.pdbx_seq_one_letter_code
_entity_poly.pdbx_strand_id
1 'polypeptide(L)'
;MIGDVCATLVDVIDSTVHGQIVQGYLQAFGHPEVTREQLQQLLDAVSGFLDTVTARDGEFAPRGGWAPHATADALQLERALELALAERDRDDRARARHREARDRIVAAVLAMRTFGLIMPHLIQTEISIGTTALNEGFEVYVDGTIRPSADPDADICSDHREHRRSELERQMTAAVATRTTLLDSTADALRKHLDLRPENTETSWVIDELTHHDPHTDFVAQFAEAVPLLPDCDLKHLLARLVDGTRQARERTNNQQ
;
A
#
# COMPACT_ATOMS: atom_id res chain seq x y z
N MET A 1 33.53 -29.10 -44.78
CA MET A 1 33.06 -27.71 -44.54
C MET A 1 31.64 -27.42 -45.02
N ILE A 2 30.93 -28.31 -45.72
CA ILE A 2 29.51 -28.11 -46.07
C ILE A 2 28.53 -28.69 -45.01
N GLY A 3 29.00 -29.62 -44.16
CA GLY A 3 28.18 -30.25 -43.11
C GLY A 3 27.84 -29.35 -41.91
N ASP A 4 28.73 -28.42 -41.51
CA ASP A 4 28.50 -27.56 -40.34
C ASP A 4 27.49 -26.43 -40.61
N VAL A 5 27.38 -25.97 -41.86
CA VAL A 5 26.44 -24.90 -42.22
C VAL A 5 24.99 -25.42 -42.19
N CYS A 6 24.76 -26.69 -42.52
CA CYS A 6 23.43 -27.30 -42.48
C CYS A 6 22.95 -27.57 -41.05
N ALA A 7 23.82 -28.01 -40.12
CA ALA A 7 23.43 -28.23 -38.73
C ALA A 7 23.05 -26.90 -38.03
N THR A 8 23.84 -25.85 -38.26
CA THR A 8 23.59 -24.53 -37.65
C THR A 8 22.34 -23.85 -38.24
N LEU A 9 22.05 -24.03 -39.55
CA LEU A 9 20.82 -23.49 -40.14
C LEU A 9 19.57 -24.25 -39.67
N VAL A 10 19.67 -25.56 -39.46
CA VAL A 10 18.57 -26.37 -38.91
C VAL A 10 18.30 -25.98 -37.46
N ASP A 11 19.32 -25.77 -36.61
CA ASP A 11 19.14 -25.30 -35.23
C ASP A 11 18.57 -23.87 -35.14
N VAL A 12 18.95 -22.99 -36.07
CA VAL A 12 18.38 -21.63 -36.15
C VAL A 12 16.94 -21.66 -36.66
N ILE A 13 16.62 -22.47 -37.67
CA ILE A 13 15.24 -22.62 -38.18
C ILE A 13 14.36 -23.31 -37.14
N ASP A 14 14.84 -24.36 -36.46
CA ASP A 14 14.13 -24.99 -35.35
C ASP A 14 13.93 -23.98 -34.23
N SER A 15 14.96 -23.30 -33.71
CA SER A 15 14.77 -22.32 -32.62
C SER A 15 13.85 -21.15 -33.00
N THR A 16 13.83 -20.72 -34.27
CA THR A 16 12.97 -19.61 -34.73
C THR A 16 11.53 -20.05 -34.95
N VAL A 17 11.30 -21.23 -35.53
CA VAL A 17 9.96 -21.82 -35.71
C VAL A 17 9.38 -22.26 -34.38
N HIS A 18 10.19 -22.87 -33.50
CA HIS A 18 9.83 -23.25 -32.13
C HIS A 18 9.48 -22.00 -31.29
N GLY A 19 10.22 -20.90 -31.46
CA GLY A 19 9.91 -19.62 -30.82
C GLY A 19 8.57 -19.02 -31.26
N GLN A 20 8.24 -19.11 -32.56
CA GLN A 20 6.98 -18.61 -33.11
C GLN A 20 5.75 -19.43 -32.68
N ILE A 21 5.89 -20.76 -32.57
CA ILE A 21 4.81 -21.65 -32.12
C ILE A 21 4.49 -21.41 -30.64
N VAL A 22 5.51 -21.34 -29.78
CA VAL A 22 5.33 -21.00 -28.36
C VAL A 22 4.69 -19.61 -28.20
N GLN A 23 5.09 -18.63 -29.01
CA GLN A 23 4.50 -17.29 -28.97
C GLN A 23 3.01 -17.29 -29.40
N GLY A 24 2.63 -18.13 -30.37
CA GLY A 24 1.24 -18.34 -30.77
C GLY A 24 0.39 -18.97 -29.67
N TYR A 25 0.93 -19.97 -28.95
CA TYR A 25 0.28 -20.54 -27.78
C TYR A 25 0.13 -19.53 -26.64
N LEU A 26 1.16 -18.73 -26.36
CA LEU A 26 1.11 -17.69 -25.35
C LEU A 26 0.04 -16.63 -25.64
N GLN A 27 -0.16 -16.25 -26.91
CA GLN A 27 -1.27 -15.36 -27.30
C GLN A 27 -2.64 -15.99 -27.02
N ALA A 28 -2.81 -17.29 -27.28
CA ALA A 28 -4.06 -17.99 -27.01
C ALA A 28 -4.33 -18.15 -25.50
N PHE A 29 -3.30 -18.46 -24.71
CA PHE A 29 -3.40 -18.62 -23.25
C PHE A 29 -3.55 -17.30 -22.50
N GLY A 30 -3.08 -16.20 -23.09
CA GLY A 30 -3.27 -14.85 -22.58
C GLY A 30 -4.71 -14.32 -22.68
N HIS A 31 -5.65 -15.09 -23.26
CA HIS A 31 -7.03 -14.65 -23.40
C HIS A 31 -7.74 -14.54 -22.03
N PRO A 32 -8.44 -13.42 -21.72
CA PRO A 32 -8.99 -13.17 -20.38
C PRO A 32 -10.05 -14.18 -19.94
N GLU A 33 -10.74 -14.82 -20.87
CA GLU A 33 -11.77 -15.84 -20.59
C GLU A 33 -11.21 -17.20 -20.20
N VAL A 34 -9.94 -17.48 -20.53
CA VAL A 34 -9.28 -18.72 -20.11
C VAL A 34 -8.92 -18.59 -18.65
N THR A 35 -9.35 -19.49 -17.77
CA THR A 35 -9.03 -19.41 -16.33
C THR A 35 -7.69 -20.07 -16.00
N ARG A 36 -7.13 -19.73 -14.83
CA ARG A 36 -5.92 -20.39 -14.31
C ARG A 36 -6.13 -21.90 -14.17
N GLU A 37 -7.30 -22.32 -13.69
CA GLU A 37 -7.67 -23.73 -13.55
C GLU A 37 -7.73 -24.44 -14.90
N GLN A 38 -8.23 -23.77 -15.95
CA GLN A 38 -8.25 -24.32 -17.31
C GLN A 38 -6.85 -24.50 -17.88
N LEU A 39 -5.94 -23.54 -17.65
CA LEU A 39 -4.53 -23.67 -18.03
C LEU A 39 -3.84 -24.81 -17.27
N GLN A 40 -4.11 -24.95 -15.96
CA GLN A 40 -3.56 -26.05 -15.16
C GLN A 40 -4.08 -27.41 -15.60
N GLN A 41 -5.39 -27.54 -15.88
CA GLN A 41 -5.98 -28.79 -16.39
C GLN A 41 -5.39 -29.17 -17.74
N LEU A 42 -5.12 -28.17 -18.60
CA LEU A 42 -4.48 -28.41 -19.89
C LEU A 42 -3.02 -28.83 -19.71
N LEU A 43 -2.29 -28.22 -18.77
CA LEU A 43 -0.93 -28.63 -18.42
C LEU A 43 -0.91 -30.08 -17.92
N ASP A 44 -1.77 -30.42 -16.96
CA ASP A 44 -1.88 -31.78 -16.41
C ASP A 44 -2.19 -32.82 -17.51
N ALA A 45 -3.05 -32.46 -18.48
CA ALA A 45 -3.38 -33.33 -19.61
C ALA A 45 -2.21 -33.50 -20.60
N VAL A 46 -1.45 -32.43 -20.86
CA VAL A 46 -0.29 -32.46 -21.76
C VAL A 46 0.87 -33.22 -21.10
N SER A 47 1.16 -32.98 -19.82
CA SER A 47 2.15 -33.74 -19.06
C SER A 47 1.75 -35.21 -18.94
N GLY A 48 0.46 -35.50 -18.69
CA GLY A 48 -0.05 -36.87 -18.69
C GLY A 48 0.05 -37.56 -20.05
N PHE A 49 -0.12 -36.83 -21.16
CA PHE A 49 0.19 -37.34 -22.50
C PHE A 49 1.68 -37.63 -22.64
N LEU A 50 2.56 -36.68 -22.30
CA LEU A 50 4.01 -36.84 -22.37
C LEU A 50 4.52 -38.02 -21.55
N ASP A 51 3.96 -38.27 -20.38
CA ASP A 51 4.24 -39.43 -19.52
C ASP A 51 3.90 -40.77 -20.18
N THR A 52 3.00 -40.79 -21.16
CA THR A 52 2.63 -42.01 -21.90
C THR A 52 3.48 -42.25 -23.14
N VAL A 53 4.10 -41.19 -23.70
CA VAL A 53 4.92 -41.27 -24.92
C VAL A 53 6.42 -41.27 -24.63
N THR A 54 6.83 -40.77 -23.46
CA THR A 54 8.21 -40.84 -22.97
C THR A 54 8.41 -42.13 -22.17
N ALA A 55 9.46 -42.89 -22.45
CA ALA A 55 9.73 -44.12 -21.73
C ALA A 55 10.24 -43.82 -20.32
N ARG A 56 9.72 -44.54 -19.32
CA ARG A 56 10.19 -44.44 -17.94
C ARG A 56 11.57 -45.09 -17.78
N ASP A 57 12.30 -44.68 -16.74
CA ASP A 57 13.58 -45.30 -16.39
C ASP A 57 13.43 -46.83 -16.24
N GLY A 58 14.11 -47.57 -17.11
CA GLY A 58 14.09 -49.04 -17.12
C GLY A 58 13.10 -49.69 -18.10
N GLU A 59 12.26 -48.93 -18.80
CA GLU A 59 11.36 -49.44 -19.84
C GLU A 59 11.97 -49.37 -21.24
N PHE A 60 11.71 -50.40 -22.07
CA PHE A 60 12.19 -50.47 -23.44
C PHE A 60 11.41 -49.50 -24.33
N ALA A 61 11.94 -48.30 -24.54
CA ALA A 61 11.40 -47.36 -25.51
C ALA A 61 11.44 -47.98 -26.92
N PRO A 62 10.35 -47.97 -27.70
CA PRO A 62 10.44 -48.23 -29.13
C PRO A 62 11.44 -47.21 -29.73
N ARG A 63 12.50 -47.68 -30.39
CA ARG A 63 13.42 -46.80 -31.11
C ARG A 63 12.65 -46.13 -32.25
N GLY A 64 12.28 -44.87 -32.03
CA GLY A 64 11.32 -44.12 -32.85
C GLY A 64 10.01 -43.99 -32.09
N GLY A 65 9.89 -42.95 -31.25
CA GLY A 65 8.67 -42.64 -30.51
C GLY A 65 7.45 -42.62 -31.44
N TRP A 66 6.28 -42.93 -30.89
CA TRP A 66 5.04 -43.19 -31.65
C TRP A 66 4.63 -42.02 -32.59
N ALA A 67 5.10 -40.80 -32.33
CA ALA A 67 5.06 -39.66 -33.25
C ALA A 67 6.04 -38.54 -32.80
N PRO A 68 7.26 -38.42 -33.36
CA PRO A 68 8.28 -37.47 -32.90
C PRO A 68 7.83 -36.00 -32.94
N HIS A 69 7.10 -35.60 -33.98
CA HIS A 69 6.56 -34.25 -34.11
C HIS A 69 5.50 -33.96 -33.04
N ALA A 70 4.60 -34.91 -32.74
CA ALA A 70 3.58 -34.72 -31.72
C ALA A 70 4.18 -34.62 -30.31
N THR A 71 5.26 -35.36 -30.03
CA THR A 71 5.99 -35.23 -28.77
C THR A 71 6.70 -33.88 -28.66
N ALA A 72 7.31 -33.39 -29.74
CA ALA A 72 7.94 -32.07 -29.77
C ALA A 72 6.91 -30.94 -29.57
N ASP A 73 5.77 -31.01 -30.25
CA ASP A 73 4.68 -30.04 -30.10
C ASP A 73 4.10 -30.06 -28.68
N ALA A 74 3.95 -31.24 -28.07
CA ALA A 74 3.49 -31.38 -26.69
C ALA A 74 4.47 -30.79 -25.66
N LEU A 75 5.80 -30.96 -25.85
CA LEU A 75 6.80 -30.33 -24.99
C LEU A 75 6.81 -28.80 -25.13
N GLN A 76 6.61 -28.27 -26.35
CA GLN A 76 6.48 -26.82 -26.56
C GLN A 76 5.21 -26.28 -25.90
N LEU A 77 4.11 -27.02 -26.01
CA LEU A 77 2.82 -26.69 -25.41
C LEU A 77 2.91 -26.67 -23.88
N GLU A 78 3.55 -27.68 -23.27
CA GLU A 78 3.83 -27.75 -21.83
C GLU A 78 4.59 -26.51 -21.35
N ARG A 79 5.71 -26.17 -22.02
CA ARG A 79 6.50 -24.98 -21.68
C ARG A 79 5.73 -23.66 -21.84
N ALA A 80 4.90 -23.56 -22.88
CA ALA A 80 4.05 -22.39 -23.09
C ALA A 80 2.99 -22.24 -21.98
N LEU A 81 2.43 -23.36 -21.50
CA LEU A 81 1.47 -23.39 -20.39
C LEU A 81 2.11 -23.01 -19.06
N GLU A 82 3.31 -23.50 -18.76
CA GLU A 82 4.08 -23.10 -17.57
C GLU A 82 4.34 -21.59 -17.55
N LEU A 83 4.78 -21.04 -18.68
CA LEU A 83 5.02 -19.60 -18.82
C LEU A 83 3.74 -18.79 -18.66
N ALA A 84 2.63 -19.22 -19.27
CA ALA A 84 1.34 -18.55 -19.16
C ALA A 84 0.79 -18.58 -17.72
N LEU A 85 0.93 -19.70 -17.02
CA LEU A 85 0.56 -19.83 -15.60
C LEU A 85 1.42 -18.90 -14.72
N ALA A 86 2.74 -18.86 -14.95
CA ALA A 86 3.63 -17.98 -14.21
C ALA A 86 3.32 -16.49 -14.45
N GLU A 87 2.96 -16.11 -15.67
CA GLU A 87 2.49 -14.75 -16.00
C GLU A 87 1.20 -14.42 -15.25
N ARG A 88 0.23 -15.34 -15.28
CA ARG A 88 -1.04 -15.15 -14.60
C ARG A 88 -0.91 -15.04 -13.09
N ASP A 89 -0.07 -15.88 -12.49
CA ASP A 89 0.24 -15.82 -11.06
C ASP A 89 0.99 -14.53 -10.69
N ARG A 90 1.76 -13.94 -11.62
CA ARG A 90 2.37 -12.62 -11.43
C ARG A 90 1.31 -11.52 -11.48
N ASP A 91 0.44 -11.55 -12.49
CA ASP A 91 -0.66 -10.60 -12.65
C ASP A 91 -1.62 -10.62 -11.46
N ASP A 92 -2.01 -11.81 -11.00
CA ASP A 92 -2.92 -11.95 -9.86
C ASP A 92 -2.29 -11.42 -8.57
N ARG A 93 -0.98 -11.66 -8.36
CA ARG A 93 -0.22 -11.05 -7.25
C ARG A 93 -0.14 -9.54 -7.38
N ALA A 94 0.11 -9.00 -8.57
CA ALA A 94 0.13 -7.56 -8.81
C ALA A 94 -1.23 -6.92 -8.54
N ARG A 95 -2.33 -7.52 -9.03
CA ARG A 95 -3.69 -7.06 -8.75
C ARG A 95 -4.06 -7.16 -7.27
N ALA A 96 -3.61 -8.20 -6.57
CA ALA A 96 -3.81 -8.34 -5.14
C ALA A 96 -3.06 -7.25 -4.36
N ARG A 97 -1.79 -7.01 -4.71
CA ARG A 97 -0.95 -5.96 -4.14
C ARG A 97 -1.53 -4.56 -4.37
N HIS A 98 -2.00 -4.28 -5.58
CA HIS A 98 -2.66 -3.01 -5.90
C HIS A 98 -3.96 -2.82 -5.10
N ARG A 99 -4.79 -3.87 -4.96
CA ARG A 99 -5.98 -3.83 -4.10
C ARG A 99 -5.62 -3.57 -2.63
N GLU A 100 -4.60 -4.26 -2.12
CA GLU A 100 -4.12 -4.05 -0.75
C GLU A 100 -3.65 -2.60 -0.53
N ALA A 101 -2.89 -2.04 -1.48
CA ALA A 101 -2.45 -0.65 -1.40
C ALA A 101 -3.64 0.31 -1.36
N ARG A 102 -4.66 0.09 -2.21
CA ARG A 102 -5.89 0.89 -2.21
C ARG A 102 -6.63 0.80 -0.87
N ASP A 103 -6.84 -0.39 -0.33
CA ASP A 103 -7.54 -0.58 0.95
C ASP A 103 -6.80 0.10 2.11
N ARG A 104 -5.46 0.03 2.09
CA ARG A 104 -4.59 0.73 3.06
C ARG A 104 -4.73 2.25 2.97
N ILE A 105 -4.77 2.81 1.76
CA ILE A 105 -5.01 4.26 1.59
C ILE A 105 -6.41 4.65 2.06
N VAL A 106 -7.44 3.87 1.72
CA VAL A 106 -8.80 4.13 2.19
C VAL A 106 -8.84 4.16 3.72
N ALA A 107 -8.18 3.22 4.39
CA ALA A 107 -8.08 3.21 5.85
C ALA A 107 -7.33 4.44 6.40
N ALA A 108 -6.23 4.87 5.76
CA ALA A 108 -5.49 6.06 6.13
C ALA A 108 -6.33 7.35 6.00
N VAL A 109 -7.06 7.50 4.88
CA VAL A 109 -7.96 8.63 4.65
C VAL A 109 -9.12 8.62 5.64
N LEU A 110 -9.67 7.44 5.99
CA LEU A 110 -10.70 7.32 7.02
C LEU A 110 -10.20 7.73 8.40
N ALA A 111 -8.96 7.38 8.77
CA ALA A 111 -8.35 7.83 10.02
C ALA A 111 -8.25 9.38 10.06
N MET A 112 -7.79 9.99 8.97
CA MET A 112 -7.72 11.45 8.84
C MET A 112 -9.09 12.13 8.82
N ARG A 113 -10.09 11.50 8.22
CA ARG A 113 -11.48 11.98 8.28
C ARG A 113 -12.01 11.95 9.71
N THR A 114 -11.79 10.87 10.44
CA THR A 114 -12.18 10.75 11.86
C THR A 114 -11.50 11.83 12.69
N PHE A 115 -10.20 12.06 12.48
CA PHE A 115 -9.47 13.16 13.11
C PHE A 115 -10.14 14.51 12.81
N GLY A 116 -10.42 14.81 11.54
CA GLY A 116 -11.05 16.06 11.12
C GLY A 116 -12.46 16.28 11.66
N LEU A 117 -13.19 15.20 11.98
CA LEU A 117 -14.51 15.27 12.61
C LEU A 117 -14.43 15.53 14.13
N ILE A 118 -13.46 14.94 14.82
CA ILE A 118 -13.38 15.01 16.29
C ILE A 118 -12.63 16.26 16.75
N MET A 119 -11.53 16.61 16.07
CA MET A 119 -10.62 17.68 16.49
C MET A 119 -11.32 19.04 16.68
N PRO A 120 -12.23 19.50 15.80
CA PRO A 120 -12.93 20.77 15.98
C PRO A 120 -13.74 20.82 17.29
N HIS A 121 -14.36 19.72 17.68
CA HIS A 121 -15.12 19.64 18.93
C HIS A 121 -14.21 19.72 20.16
N LEU A 122 -13.03 19.09 20.10
CA LEU A 122 -12.03 19.18 21.18
C LEU A 122 -11.48 20.60 21.31
N ILE A 123 -11.13 21.24 20.19
CA ILE A 123 -10.68 22.64 20.17
C ILE A 123 -11.76 23.56 20.76
N GLN A 124 -13.03 23.39 20.36
CA GLN A 124 -14.12 24.18 20.89
C GLN A 124 -14.31 23.97 22.40
N THR A 125 -14.11 22.75 22.89
CA THR A 125 -14.16 22.41 24.31
C THR A 125 -13.04 23.11 25.09
N GLU A 126 -11.80 23.04 24.59
CA GLU A 126 -10.65 23.72 25.18
C GLU A 126 -10.85 25.25 25.20
N ILE A 127 -11.32 25.84 24.09
CA ILE A 127 -11.63 27.27 24.00
C ILE A 127 -12.70 27.67 25.02
N SER A 128 -13.77 26.88 25.16
CA SER A 128 -14.87 27.16 26.09
C SER A 128 -14.36 27.16 27.53
N ILE A 129 -13.64 26.11 27.95
CA ILE A 129 -13.07 26.00 29.30
C ILE A 129 -12.07 27.14 29.54
N GLY A 130 -11.22 27.44 28.55
CA GLY A 130 -10.23 28.49 28.66
C GLY A 130 -10.84 29.89 28.78
N THR A 131 -11.89 30.15 28.00
CA THR A 131 -12.66 31.40 28.08
C THR A 131 -13.33 31.56 29.44
N THR A 132 -13.92 30.48 29.97
CA THR A 132 -14.48 30.48 31.33
C THR A 132 -13.41 30.78 32.37
N ALA A 133 -12.25 30.13 32.29
CA ALA A 133 -11.15 30.38 33.22
C ALA A 133 -10.63 31.82 33.16
N LEU A 134 -10.45 32.38 31.96
CA LEU A 134 -10.03 33.77 31.77
C LEU A 134 -11.05 34.76 32.34
N ASN A 135 -12.36 34.54 32.08
CA ASN A 135 -13.44 35.39 32.61
C ASN A 135 -13.54 35.32 34.14
N GLU A 136 -13.09 34.23 34.76
CA GLU A 136 -13.05 34.03 36.21
C GLU A 136 -11.71 34.50 36.84
N GLY A 137 -10.83 35.15 36.06
CA GLY A 137 -9.57 35.71 36.58
C GLY A 137 -8.47 34.67 36.81
N PHE A 138 -8.47 33.62 36.01
CA PHE A 138 -7.41 32.61 35.95
C PHE A 138 -6.59 32.71 34.65
N GLU A 139 -5.34 32.29 34.72
CA GLU A 139 -4.46 32.07 33.57
C GLU A 139 -4.49 30.60 33.17
N VAL A 140 -4.49 30.33 31.86
CA VAL A 140 -4.50 28.97 31.29
C VAL A 140 -3.21 28.73 30.53
N TYR A 141 -2.57 27.61 30.81
CA TYR A 141 -1.31 27.20 30.20
C TYR A 141 -1.53 26.07 29.18
N VAL A 142 -0.57 25.88 28.27
CA VAL A 142 -0.65 24.94 27.13
C VAL A 142 -0.76 23.48 27.58
N ASP A 143 -0.23 23.15 28.76
CA ASP A 143 -0.32 21.82 29.38
C ASP A 143 -1.68 21.54 30.04
N GLY A 144 -2.57 22.53 30.04
CA GLY A 144 -3.89 22.48 30.66
C GLY A 144 -3.92 22.90 32.13
N THR A 145 -2.79 23.34 32.69
CA THR A 145 -2.75 23.87 34.06
C THR A 145 -3.42 25.23 34.15
N ILE A 146 -4.08 25.51 35.28
CA ILE A 146 -4.80 26.76 35.52
C ILE A 146 -4.32 27.41 36.81
N ARG A 147 -3.88 28.66 36.71
CA ARG A 147 -3.32 29.43 37.82
C ARG A 147 -4.13 30.69 38.10
N PRO A 148 -4.15 31.20 39.33
CA PRO A 148 -4.69 32.54 39.60
C PRO A 148 -3.93 33.59 38.79
N SER A 149 -4.65 34.54 38.19
CA SER A 149 -4.03 35.72 37.57
C SER A 149 -3.29 36.55 38.63
N ALA A 150 -2.21 37.21 38.20
CA ALA A 150 -1.39 38.08 39.05
C ALA A 150 -2.14 39.31 39.60
N ASP A 151 -3.30 39.65 39.02
CA ASP A 151 -4.17 40.73 39.48
C ASP A 151 -5.44 40.12 40.13
N PRO A 152 -5.42 39.83 41.44
CA PRO A 152 -6.58 39.26 42.09
C PRO A 152 -7.58 40.38 42.35
N ASP A 153 -8.71 40.36 41.64
CA ASP A 153 -9.92 41.02 42.15
C ASP A 153 -10.21 40.42 43.53
N ALA A 154 -9.92 41.23 44.55
CA ALA A 154 -9.86 40.84 45.94
C ALA A 154 -11.26 40.95 46.55
N ASP A 155 -12.13 39.97 46.30
CA ASP A 155 -13.37 39.81 47.09
C ASP A 155 -14.03 38.42 47.02
N ILE A 156 -13.37 37.40 46.45
CA ILE A 156 -13.91 36.03 46.39
C ILE A 156 -13.28 35.17 47.49
N CYS A 157 -14.11 34.50 48.27
CA CYS A 157 -13.71 33.54 49.31
C CYS A 157 -12.68 32.52 48.77
N SER A 158 -11.47 32.46 49.37
CA SER A 158 -10.32 31.73 48.80
C SER A 158 -10.60 30.26 48.53
N ASP A 159 -11.38 29.61 49.40
CA ASP A 159 -11.69 28.18 49.29
C ASP A 159 -12.60 27.88 48.08
N HIS A 160 -13.53 28.79 47.77
CA HIS A 160 -14.39 28.66 46.60
C HIS A 160 -13.60 28.88 45.30
N ARG A 161 -12.66 29.84 45.31
CA ARG A 161 -11.79 30.13 44.17
C ARG A 161 -10.84 28.97 43.87
N GLU A 162 -10.27 28.36 44.90
CA GLU A 162 -9.36 27.21 44.75
C GLU A 162 -10.08 25.94 44.27
N HIS A 163 -11.29 25.68 44.78
CA HIS A 163 -12.11 24.58 44.29
C HIS A 163 -12.46 24.76 42.81
N ARG A 164 -12.84 25.99 42.43
CA ARG A 164 -13.19 26.33 41.05
C ARG A 164 -12.01 26.21 40.10
N ARG A 165 -10.83 26.71 40.51
CA ARG A 165 -9.57 26.54 39.79
C ARG A 165 -9.26 25.07 39.51
N SER A 166 -9.34 24.25 40.56
CA SER A 166 -9.08 22.80 40.47
C SER A 166 -10.07 22.08 39.55
N GLU A 167 -11.33 22.48 39.57
CA GLU A 167 -12.35 21.93 38.66
C GLU A 167 -12.02 22.26 37.19
N LEU A 168 -11.75 23.52 36.88
CA LEU A 168 -11.42 23.97 35.53
C LEU A 168 -10.11 23.32 35.05
N GLU A 169 -9.10 23.21 35.92
CA GLU A 169 -7.83 22.55 35.58
C GLU A 169 -8.05 21.09 35.22
N ARG A 170 -8.85 20.37 36.00
CA ARG A 170 -9.19 18.96 35.71
C ARG A 170 -9.90 18.82 34.36
N GLN A 171 -10.85 19.72 34.06
CA GLN A 171 -11.57 19.70 32.78
C GLN A 171 -10.62 20.00 31.60
N MET A 172 -9.78 21.04 31.74
CA MET A 172 -8.82 21.42 30.71
C MET A 172 -7.76 20.33 30.48
N THR A 173 -7.19 19.78 31.55
CA THR A 173 -6.21 18.68 31.48
C THR A 173 -6.80 17.46 30.78
N ALA A 174 -8.07 17.10 31.08
CA ALA A 174 -8.74 16.01 30.40
C ALA A 174 -8.98 16.28 28.90
N ALA A 175 -9.33 17.51 28.53
CA ALA A 175 -9.49 17.92 27.14
C ALA A 175 -8.15 17.84 26.38
N VAL A 176 -7.08 18.40 26.94
CA VAL A 176 -5.71 18.36 26.38
C VAL A 176 -5.21 16.91 26.24
N ALA A 177 -5.46 16.05 27.23
CA ALA A 177 -5.10 14.63 27.16
C ALA A 177 -5.86 13.91 26.04
N THR A 178 -7.14 14.22 25.86
CA THR A 178 -7.97 13.65 24.78
C THR A 178 -7.47 14.11 23.41
N ARG A 179 -7.13 15.40 23.25
CA ARG A 179 -6.53 15.94 22.02
C ARG A 179 -5.20 15.27 21.71
N THR A 180 -4.33 15.12 22.70
CA THR A 180 -3.02 14.46 22.53
C THR A 180 -3.20 13.01 22.11
N THR A 181 -4.08 12.27 22.77
CA THR A 181 -4.42 10.87 22.40
C THR A 181 -4.96 10.78 20.97
N LEU A 182 -5.79 11.73 20.54
CA LEU A 182 -6.30 11.76 19.17
C LEU A 182 -5.19 12.00 18.14
N LEU A 183 -4.26 12.93 18.42
CA LEU A 183 -3.11 13.20 17.55
C LEU A 183 -2.23 11.95 17.40
N ASP A 184 -1.87 11.32 18.51
CA ASP A 184 -0.99 10.15 18.53
C ASP A 184 -1.63 8.94 17.87
N SER A 185 -2.89 8.63 18.20
CA SER A 185 -3.61 7.51 17.60
C SER A 185 -3.83 7.68 16.10
N THR A 186 -4.02 8.92 15.63
CA THR A 186 -4.11 9.22 14.19
C THR A 186 -2.76 9.02 13.50
N ALA A 187 -1.67 9.49 14.11
CA ALA A 187 -0.33 9.29 13.58
C ALA A 187 0.02 7.79 13.49
N ASP A 188 -0.30 7.01 14.52
CA ASP A 188 -0.06 5.56 14.53
C ASP A 188 -0.91 4.81 13.52
N ALA A 189 -2.18 5.19 13.36
CA ALA A 189 -3.03 4.64 12.31
C ALA A 189 -2.43 4.89 10.92
N LEU A 190 -1.96 6.10 10.65
CA LEU A 190 -1.30 6.42 9.38
C LEU A 190 -0.01 5.62 9.18
N ARG A 191 0.85 5.52 10.19
CA ARG A 191 2.08 4.71 10.13
C ARG A 191 1.76 3.26 9.78
N LYS A 192 0.76 2.68 10.46
CA LYS A 192 0.35 1.29 10.25
C LYS A 192 -0.23 1.06 8.86
N HIS A 193 -1.19 1.89 8.44
CA HIS A 193 -1.90 1.68 7.19
C HIS A 193 -0.99 1.95 5.99
N LEU A 194 -0.21 3.03 6.04
CA LEU A 194 0.71 3.40 4.97
C LEU A 194 2.08 2.71 5.08
N ASP A 195 2.26 1.74 5.97
CA ASP A 195 3.54 1.03 6.18
C ASP A 195 4.75 1.96 6.32
N LEU A 196 4.57 3.06 7.07
CA LEU A 196 5.63 4.03 7.31
C LEU A 196 6.48 3.56 8.49
N ARG A 197 7.69 3.12 8.19
CA ARG A 197 8.66 2.77 9.23
C ARG A 197 9.38 4.02 9.73
N PRO A 198 9.54 4.21 11.06
CA PRO A 198 10.15 5.40 11.62
C PRO A 198 11.57 5.64 11.13
N GLU A 199 12.32 4.56 10.88
CA GLU A 199 13.71 4.57 10.43
C GLU A 199 13.90 4.48 8.91
N ASN A 200 12.82 4.36 8.13
CA ASN A 200 12.94 4.31 6.68
C ASN A 200 12.71 5.70 6.05
N THR A 201 13.72 6.18 5.32
CA THR A 201 13.63 7.38 4.46
C THR A 201 13.05 7.07 3.09
N GLU A 202 12.93 5.79 2.74
CA GLU A 202 12.31 5.37 1.48
C GLU A 202 10.81 5.68 1.47
N THR A 203 10.30 5.94 0.27
CA THR A 203 8.87 6.11 0.04
C THR A 203 8.16 4.79 0.38
N SER A 204 7.00 4.86 1.06
CA SER A 204 6.21 3.67 1.34
C SER A 204 5.82 2.95 0.04
N TRP A 205 5.93 1.63 0.04
CA TRP A 205 5.50 0.82 -1.11
C TRP A 205 4.03 1.05 -1.46
N VAL A 206 3.18 1.39 -0.49
CA VAL A 206 1.76 1.72 -0.70
C VAL A 206 1.63 2.98 -1.55
N ILE A 207 2.46 3.98 -1.27
CA ILE A 207 2.50 5.25 -2.00
C ILE A 207 3.08 5.04 -3.39
N ASP A 208 4.16 4.27 -3.51
CA ASP A 208 4.77 3.96 -4.81
C ASP A 208 3.80 3.18 -5.71
N GLU A 209 3.11 2.17 -5.18
CA GLU A 209 2.13 1.35 -5.90
C GLU A 209 1.00 2.22 -6.50
N LEU A 210 0.39 3.10 -5.69
CA LEU A 210 -0.66 3.98 -6.19
C LEU A 210 -0.15 5.07 -7.12
N THR A 211 1.05 5.60 -6.88
CA THR A 211 1.63 6.62 -7.77
C THR A 211 1.94 6.05 -9.15
N HIS A 212 2.29 4.76 -9.22
CA HIS A 212 2.58 4.08 -10.48
C HIS A 212 1.30 3.67 -11.23
N HIS A 213 0.30 3.13 -10.53
CA HIS A 213 -0.92 2.60 -11.15
C HIS A 213 -2.04 3.64 -11.32
N ASP A 214 -2.14 4.63 -10.42
CA ASP A 214 -3.16 5.68 -10.42
C ASP A 214 -2.54 7.09 -10.26
N PRO A 215 -1.72 7.55 -11.23
CA PRO A 215 -0.96 8.80 -11.12
C PRO A 215 -1.84 10.05 -10.95
N HIS A 216 -3.11 9.98 -11.36
CA HIS A 216 -4.10 11.06 -11.25
C HIS A 216 -4.75 11.16 -9.87
N THR A 217 -4.55 10.17 -8.99
CA THR A 217 -5.15 10.18 -7.65
C THR A 217 -4.28 11.00 -6.70
N ASP A 218 -4.78 12.15 -6.26
CA ASP A 218 -4.12 13.01 -5.28
C ASP A 218 -4.77 12.91 -3.90
N PHE A 219 -4.52 11.79 -3.23
CA PHE A 219 -5.03 11.57 -1.87
C PHE A 219 -4.28 12.42 -0.82
N VAL A 220 -3.08 12.94 -1.16
CA VAL A 220 -2.27 13.75 -0.24
C VAL A 220 -2.64 15.23 -0.26
N ALA A 221 -3.42 15.71 -1.25
CA ALA A 221 -3.94 17.07 -1.26
C ALA A 221 -4.65 17.45 0.05
N GLN A 222 -5.48 16.55 0.59
CA GLN A 222 -6.16 16.76 1.87
C GLN A 222 -5.19 16.86 3.05
N PHE A 223 -4.06 16.17 2.99
CA PHE A 223 -3.02 16.24 4.02
C PHE A 223 -2.26 17.56 3.94
N ALA A 224 -1.94 18.02 2.73
CA ALA A 224 -1.27 19.30 2.50
C ALA A 224 -2.07 20.50 3.04
N GLU A 225 -3.40 20.46 2.92
CA GLU A 225 -4.29 21.48 3.50
C GLU A 225 -4.32 21.43 5.03
N ALA A 226 -4.18 20.24 5.63
CA ALA A 226 -4.23 20.05 7.09
C ALA A 226 -2.91 20.40 7.79
N VAL A 227 -1.75 20.16 7.18
CA VAL A 227 -0.42 20.36 7.79
C VAL A 227 -0.22 21.75 8.42
N PRO A 228 -0.56 22.87 7.76
CA PRO A 228 -0.37 24.21 8.33
C PRO A 228 -1.23 24.48 9.56
N LEU A 229 -2.36 23.77 9.71
CA LEU A 229 -3.34 23.96 10.77
C LEU A 229 -2.99 23.15 12.03
N LEU A 230 -2.07 22.19 11.92
CA LEU A 230 -1.67 21.35 13.04
C LEU A 230 -0.63 22.01 13.94
N PRO A 231 -0.72 21.78 15.27
CA PRO A 231 0.35 22.15 16.20
C PRO A 231 1.62 21.38 15.85
N ASP A 232 2.76 21.83 16.38
CA ASP A 232 4.02 21.10 16.22
C ASP A 232 3.92 19.74 16.94
N CYS A 233 3.76 18.66 16.17
CA CYS A 233 3.50 17.32 16.67
C CYS A 233 3.88 16.26 15.63
N ASP A 234 3.98 15.01 16.07
CA ASP A 234 4.28 13.85 15.24
C ASP A 234 3.39 13.73 13.99
N LEU A 235 2.08 13.96 14.16
CA LEU A 235 1.13 13.91 13.05
C LEU A 235 1.47 14.94 11.97
N LYS A 236 1.81 16.18 12.35
CA LYS A 236 2.20 17.24 11.42
C LYS A 236 3.45 16.85 10.62
N HIS A 237 4.49 16.37 11.29
CA HIS A 237 5.71 15.94 10.63
C HIS A 237 5.47 14.74 9.71
N LEU A 238 4.63 13.80 10.12
CA LEU A 238 4.28 12.65 9.32
C LEU A 238 3.50 13.03 8.05
N LEU A 239 2.50 13.90 8.17
CA LEU A 239 1.76 14.39 7.00
C LEU A 239 2.65 15.20 6.05
N ALA A 240 3.54 16.05 6.58
CA ALA A 240 4.50 16.78 5.76
C ALA A 240 5.43 15.83 4.98
N ARG A 241 5.96 14.80 5.67
CA ARG A 241 6.77 13.74 5.02
C ARG A 241 5.99 12.99 3.94
N LEU A 242 4.72 12.71 4.17
CA LEU A 242 3.86 12.03 3.19
C LEU A 242 3.65 12.87 1.93
N VAL A 243 3.34 14.15 2.09
CA VAL A 243 3.18 15.09 0.97
C VAL A 243 4.46 15.16 0.14
N ASP A 244 5.62 15.30 0.79
CA ASP A 244 6.92 15.30 0.10
C ASP A 244 7.25 13.96 -0.56
N GLY A 245 6.98 12.84 0.11
CA GLY A 245 7.23 11.49 -0.39
C GLY A 245 6.43 11.18 -1.65
N THR A 246 5.14 11.54 -1.68
CA THR A 246 4.29 11.36 -2.86
C THR A 246 4.71 12.27 -4.01
N ARG A 247 5.14 13.51 -3.72
CA ARG A 247 5.69 14.41 -4.74
C ARG A 247 6.94 13.79 -5.39
N GLN A 248 7.88 13.27 -4.59
CA GLN A 248 9.08 12.62 -5.10
C GLN A 248 8.76 11.35 -5.90
N ALA A 249 7.80 10.54 -5.46
CA ALA A 249 7.37 9.35 -6.20
C ALA A 249 6.84 9.72 -7.60
N ARG A 250 6.02 10.78 -7.69
CA ARG A 250 5.49 11.28 -8.97
C ARG A 250 6.60 11.78 -9.89
N GLU A 251 7.56 12.53 -9.36
CA GLU A 251 8.73 13.00 -10.12
C GLU A 251 9.56 11.83 -10.67
N ARG A 252 9.73 10.74 -9.89
CA ARG A 252 10.42 9.52 -10.36
C ARG A 252 9.65 8.83 -11.48
N THR A 253 8.34 8.68 -11.35
CA THR A 253 7.49 8.05 -12.38
C THR A 253 7.50 8.85 -13.68
N ASN A 254 7.41 10.18 -13.61
CA ASN A 254 7.44 11.04 -14.80
C ASN A 254 8.80 11.04 -15.52
N ASN A 255 9.90 10.79 -14.81
CA ASN A 255 11.24 10.72 -15.41
C ASN A 255 11.57 9.33 -16.02
N GLN A 256 10.70 8.32 -15.81
CA GLN A 256 10.85 6.97 -16.34
C GLN A 256 9.96 6.68 -17.57
N GLN A 257 9.05 7.61 -17.91
CA GLN A 257 8.19 7.58 -19.10
C GLN A 257 8.80 8.41 -20.24
#